data_AF-X1UNQ6-F1
#
_entry.id   AF-X1UNQ6-F1
#
_cell.length_a   1.000
_cell.length_b   1.000
_cell.length_c   1.000
_cell.angle_alpha   90.00
_cell.angle_beta   90.00
_cell.angle_gamma   90.00
#
_symmetry.space_group_name_H-M   'P 1'
#
loop_
_entity.id
_entity.type
_entity.pdbx_description
1 polymer ?
#
loop_
_entity_poly.entity_id
_entity_poly.type
_entity_poly.pdbx_seq_one_letter_code
_entity_poly.pdbx_strand_id
1 'polypeptide(L)'
;SGKRLPISVAPDNGRKIAIIGGGPGGLTCAYYLKRLGYSVTVFEMQPKLGGMLYYGIPEYRLPKKILDWEIQGILDLGINARVNMKFGVDFDLESLIAAGYEAVFMAIGAWKYSSARLDKEEEVAGVEGATVFLERQGLGVPNPVGNKVGVIGGGNTAMDCVRTSLRLGAEKVYLIYRRSEKEMPANPEEIEAAHDEGIEFVLLSAPHRIVEEDGNLTNLEYLKMELGEPDESGRRRPVPVEGSETLLR
;
A
#
# COMPACT_ATOMS: atom_id res chain seq x y z
N SER A 1 -5.67 9.03 -25.82
CA SER A 1 -5.28 9.90 -26.95
C SER A 1 -3.77 10.02 -27.15
N GLY A 2 -2.92 9.60 -26.21
CA GLY A 2 -1.44 9.58 -26.39
C GLY A 2 -0.79 10.97 -26.52
N LYS A 3 -1.57 12.05 -26.46
CA LYS A 3 -1.13 13.44 -26.56
C LYS A 3 -1.46 14.15 -25.27
N ARG A 4 -0.51 14.92 -24.75
CA ARG A 4 -0.74 15.83 -23.61
C ARG A 4 -1.28 17.15 -24.13
N LEU A 5 -2.26 17.70 -23.41
CA LEU A 5 -2.74 19.05 -23.67
C LEU A 5 -1.75 20.06 -23.07
N PRO A 6 -1.53 21.21 -23.72
CA PRO A 6 -0.70 22.27 -23.15
C PRO A 6 -1.35 22.77 -21.85
N ILE A 7 -0.57 22.79 -20.77
CA ILE A 7 -0.99 23.29 -19.46
C ILE A 7 -0.39 24.68 -19.25
N SER A 8 -1.24 25.65 -18.95
CA SER A 8 -0.79 27.02 -18.68
C SER A 8 -0.01 27.10 -17.36
N VAL A 9 1.15 27.74 -17.43
CA VAL A 9 2.03 28.04 -16.29
C VAL A 9 2.24 29.56 -16.21
N ALA A 10 1.98 30.14 -15.05
CA ALA A 10 2.23 31.57 -14.80
C ALA A 10 3.75 31.86 -14.78
N PRO A 11 4.16 33.13 -15.00
CA PRO A 11 5.57 33.52 -14.89
C PRO A 11 6.18 33.12 -13.54
N ASP A 12 7.48 32.82 -13.54
CA ASP A 12 8.20 32.50 -12.31
C ASP A 12 8.11 33.66 -11.31
N ASN A 13 7.66 33.36 -10.10
CA ASN A 13 7.50 34.34 -9.03
C ASN A 13 8.74 34.43 -8.10
N GLY A 14 9.79 33.64 -8.37
CA GLY A 14 11.05 33.61 -7.63
C GLY A 14 11.00 32.85 -6.30
N ARG A 15 9.84 32.30 -5.92
CA ARG A 15 9.61 31.68 -4.61
C ARG A 15 9.74 30.16 -4.68
N LYS A 16 10.46 29.57 -3.72
CA LYS A 16 10.80 28.14 -3.70
C LYS A 16 9.95 27.36 -2.71
N ILE A 17 9.38 26.24 -3.15
CA ILE A 17 8.55 25.35 -2.33
C ILE A 17 9.11 23.92 -2.38
N ALA A 18 9.26 23.32 -1.19
CA ALA A 18 9.63 21.91 -1.06
C ALA A 18 8.38 21.07 -0.79
N ILE A 19 8.29 19.92 -1.44
CA ILE A 19 7.23 18.93 -1.22
C ILE A 19 7.91 17.63 -0.80
N ILE A 20 7.50 17.06 0.34
CA ILE A 20 8.08 15.83 0.87
C ILE A 20 7.08 14.70 0.65
N GLY A 21 7.42 13.77 -0.24
CA GLY A 21 6.57 12.68 -0.72
C GLY A 21 6.13 12.91 -2.17
N GLY A 22 6.50 11.97 -3.04
CA GLY A 22 6.20 11.95 -4.47
C GLY A 22 4.94 11.16 -4.84
N GLY A 23 4.05 10.91 -3.89
CA GLY A 23 2.75 10.27 -4.12
C GLY A 23 1.69 11.22 -4.72
N PRO A 24 0.43 10.77 -4.82
CA PRO A 24 -0.66 11.55 -5.43
C PRO A 24 -0.84 12.94 -4.82
N GLY A 25 -0.79 13.05 -3.49
CA GLY A 25 -0.92 14.33 -2.79
C GLY A 25 0.22 15.31 -3.11
N GLY A 26 1.46 14.80 -3.13
CA GLY A 26 2.64 15.62 -3.44
C GLY A 26 2.69 16.05 -4.90
N LEU A 27 2.43 15.13 -5.83
CA LEU A 27 2.39 15.43 -7.26
C LEU A 27 1.25 16.40 -7.62
N THR A 28 0.10 16.28 -6.98
CA THR A 28 -1.02 17.21 -7.16
C THR A 28 -0.68 18.60 -6.65
N CYS A 29 -0.09 18.69 -5.45
CA CYS A 29 0.40 19.95 -4.91
C CYS A 29 1.44 20.59 -5.84
N ALA A 30 2.39 19.80 -6.33
CA ALA A 30 3.44 20.26 -7.23
C ALA A 30 2.87 20.80 -8.55
N TYR A 31 1.91 20.08 -9.14
CA TYR A 31 1.22 20.49 -10.35
C TYR A 31 0.57 21.87 -10.19
N TYR A 32 -0.23 22.08 -9.14
CA TYR A 32 -0.92 23.37 -8.94
C TYR A 32 0.04 24.50 -8.59
N LEU A 33 1.03 24.26 -7.73
CA LEU A 33 2.03 25.27 -7.38
C LEU A 33 2.86 25.68 -8.59
N LYS A 34 3.28 24.72 -9.43
CA LYS A 34 4.04 25.05 -10.63
C LYS A 34 3.23 25.91 -11.59
N ARG A 35 1.94 25.61 -11.77
CA ARG A 35 1.03 26.42 -12.60
C ARG A 35 0.87 27.86 -12.10
N LEU A 36 1.04 28.10 -10.80
CA LEU A 36 1.02 29.41 -10.18
C LEU A 36 2.38 30.15 -10.22
N GLY A 37 3.39 29.58 -10.89
CA GLY A 37 4.69 30.21 -11.10
C GLY A 37 5.71 29.95 -9.99
N TYR A 38 5.44 29.03 -9.06
CA TYR A 38 6.41 28.67 -8.03
C TYR A 38 7.51 27.75 -8.56
N SER A 39 8.71 27.88 -8.00
CA SER A 39 9.80 26.92 -8.17
C SER A 39 9.60 25.75 -7.20
N VAL A 40 9.26 24.58 -7.74
CA VAL A 40 8.88 23.41 -6.92
C VAL A 40 9.92 22.29 -7.03
N THR A 41 10.28 21.72 -5.88
CA THR A 41 11.06 20.48 -5.79
C THR A 41 10.30 19.45 -4.96
N VAL A 42 10.10 18.26 -5.52
CA VAL A 42 9.56 17.08 -4.83
C VAL A 42 10.71 16.21 -4.35
N PHE A 43 10.71 15.87 -3.07
CA PHE A 43 11.65 14.93 -2.44
C PHE A 43 10.93 13.62 -2.16
N GLU A 44 11.49 12.50 -2.59
CA GLU A 44 10.90 11.18 -2.47
C GLU A 44 11.92 10.19 -1.89
N MET A 45 11.50 9.43 -0.87
CA MET A 45 12.32 8.42 -0.21
C MET A 45 12.64 7.27 -1.14
N GLN A 46 11.71 6.94 -2.02
CA GLN A 46 11.78 5.80 -2.92
C GLN A 46 12.46 6.12 -4.27
N PRO A 47 12.88 5.11 -5.06
CA PRO A 47 13.56 5.34 -6.34
C PRO A 47 12.65 5.87 -7.47
N LYS A 48 11.33 5.81 -7.30
CA LYS A 48 10.31 6.25 -8.27
C LYS A 48 9.25 7.09 -7.56
N LEU A 49 8.66 8.01 -8.31
CA LEU A 49 7.49 8.78 -7.87
C LEU A 49 6.22 7.92 -8.03
N GLY A 50 5.11 8.40 -7.47
CA GLY A 50 3.80 7.78 -7.55
C GLY A 50 3.30 7.23 -6.20
N GLY A 51 4.18 7.07 -5.21
CA GLY A 51 3.81 6.57 -3.87
C GLY A 51 3.06 5.25 -3.97
N MET A 52 2.00 5.06 -3.15
CA MET A 52 1.23 3.80 -3.16
C MET A 52 0.62 3.43 -4.52
N LEU A 53 0.45 4.37 -5.46
CA LEU A 53 0.04 4.02 -6.83
C LEU A 53 1.10 3.19 -7.55
N TYR A 54 2.38 3.48 -7.32
CA TYR A 54 3.49 2.75 -7.95
C TYR A 54 3.86 1.49 -7.15
N TYR A 55 3.89 1.63 -5.82
CA TYR A 55 4.44 0.62 -4.92
C TYR A 55 3.39 -0.35 -4.38
N GLY A 56 2.15 0.07 -4.19
CA GLY A 56 1.11 -0.75 -3.58
C GLY A 56 0.14 -1.37 -4.57
N ILE A 57 -0.20 -0.66 -5.65
CA ILE A 57 -1.20 -1.13 -6.61
C ILE A 57 -0.56 -2.05 -7.67
N PRO A 58 -1.08 -3.28 -7.86
CA PRO A 58 -0.52 -4.21 -8.84
C PRO A 58 -0.66 -3.76 -10.30
N GLU A 59 0.25 -4.25 -11.15
CA GLU A 59 0.33 -3.95 -12.59
C GLU A 59 -0.98 -4.21 -13.34
N TYR A 60 -1.73 -5.26 -12.95
CA TYR A 60 -2.98 -5.62 -13.60
C TYR A 60 -4.13 -4.65 -13.32
N ARG A 61 -4.01 -3.80 -12.28
CA ARG A 61 -4.99 -2.75 -11.95
C ARG A 61 -4.53 -1.40 -12.47
N LEU A 62 -3.26 -1.07 -12.25
CA LEU A 62 -2.68 0.21 -12.64
C LEU A 62 -1.36 -0.02 -13.39
N PRO A 63 -1.39 -0.03 -14.73
CA PRO A 63 -0.19 -0.25 -15.52
C PRO A 63 0.86 0.84 -15.28
N LYS A 64 2.09 0.45 -14.89
CA LYS A 64 3.14 1.39 -14.51
C LYS A 64 3.53 2.33 -15.64
N LYS A 65 3.46 1.86 -16.88
CA LYS A 65 3.70 2.69 -18.07
C LYS A 65 2.74 3.88 -18.17
N ILE A 66 1.48 3.70 -17.78
CA ILE A 66 0.48 4.77 -17.79
C ILE A 66 0.75 5.73 -16.63
N LEU A 67 1.04 5.20 -15.45
CA LEU A 67 1.41 6.00 -14.28
C LEU A 67 2.64 6.87 -14.56
N ASP A 68 3.72 6.29 -15.10
CA ASP A 68 4.93 7.01 -15.49
C ASP A 68 4.63 8.10 -16.53
N TRP A 69 3.73 7.83 -17.49
CA TRP A 69 3.31 8.81 -18.48
C TRP A 69 2.57 10.00 -17.86
N GLU A 70 1.68 9.76 -16.89
CA GLU A 70 0.98 10.81 -16.14
C GLU A 70 1.96 11.64 -15.29
N ILE A 71 2.84 10.97 -14.53
CA ILE A 71 3.84 11.62 -13.67
C ILE A 71 4.78 12.49 -14.51
N GLN A 72 5.28 11.97 -15.63
CA GLN A 72 6.16 12.74 -16.50
C GLN A 72 5.45 13.97 -17.08
N GLY A 73 4.13 13.90 -17.32
CA GLY A 73 3.35 15.07 -17.75
C GLY A 73 3.33 16.19 -16.72
N ILE A 74 3.33 15.83 -15.43
CA ILE A 74 3.45 16.79 -14.33
C ILE A 74 4.87 17.36 -14.27
N LEU A 75 5.90 16.50 -14.33
CA LEU A 75 7.30 16.92 -14.26
C LEU A 75 7.70 17.86 -15.41
N ASP A 76 7.17 17.62 -16.62
CA ASP A 76 7.43 18.43 -17.82
C ASP A 76 6.94 19.88 -17.70
N LEU A 77 6.17 20.23 -16.66
CA LEU A 77 5.88 21.62 -16.32
C LEU A 77 7.10 22.37 -15.76
N GLY A 78 8.23 21.69 -15.56
CA GLY A 78 9.46 22.23 -14.97
C GLY A 78 9.50 22.06 -13.45
N ILE A 79 8.99 20.93 -12.95
CA ILE A 79 9.06 20.52 -11.54
C ILE A 79 10.31 19.66 -11.35
N ASN A 80 11.10 19.95 -10.32
CA ASN A 80 12.26 19.14 -9.97
C ASN A 80 11.85 17.96 -9.09
N ALA A 81 12.47 16.80 -9.29
CA ALA A 81 12.30 15.63 -8.44
C ALA A 81 13.65 15.14 -7.92
N ARG A 82 13.72 14.83 -6.62
CA ARG A 82 14.87 14.27 -5.92
C ARG A 82 14.43 12.97 -5.25
N VAL A 83 14.71 11.85 -5.92
CA VAL A 83 14.39 10.48 -5.44
C VAL A 83 15.51 9.93 -4.56
N ASN A 84 15.24 8.85 -3.83
CA ASN A 84 16.16 8.25 -2.86
C ASN A 84 16.61 9.23 -1.77
N MET A 85 15.72 10.12 -1.32
CA MET A 85 15.97 11.08 -0.25
C MET A 85 14.89 10.97 0.82
N LYS A 86 15.27 10.49 1.99
CA LYS A 86 14.40 10.26 3.14
C LYS A 86 14.47 11.43 4.11
N PHE A 87 13.34 12.14 4.24
CA PHE A 87 13.19 13.19 5.24
C PHE A 87 13.34 12.65 6.67
N GLY A 88 14.06 13.38 7.51
CA GLY A 88 14.45 12.97 8.86
C GLY A 88 15.67 12.05 8.92
N VAL A 89 16.25 11.67 7.76
CA VAL A 89 17.49 10.87 7.68
C VAL A 89 18.53 11.60 6.82
N ASP A 90 18.20 11.88 5.56
CA ASP A 90 19.12 12.51 4.61
C ASP A 90 19.03 14.05 4.63
N PHE A 91 17.87 14.58 5.02
CA PHE A 91 17.60 16.01 5.14
C PHE A 91 16.44 16.27 6.12
N ASP A 92 16.33 17.49 6.59
CA ASP A 92 15.35 17.94 7.58
C ASP A 92 14.79 19.35 7.24
N LEU A 93 13.96 19.92 8.11
CA LEU A 93 13.40 21.26 7.89
C LEU A 93 14.47 22.35 7.89
N GLU A 94 15.50 22.25 8.73
CA GLU A 94 16.55 23.26 8.84
C GLU A 94 17.36 23.35 7.55
N SER A 95 17.74 22.19 7.00
CA SER A 95 18.44 22.10 5.71
C SER A 95 17.62 22.66 4.54
N LEU A 96 16.29 22.48 4.54
CA LEU A 96 15.40 23.05 3.53
C LEU A 96 15.30 24.58 3.66
N ILE A 97 15.19 25.10 4.89
CA ILE A 97 15.19 26.54 5.13
C ILE A 97 16.53 27.15 4.68
N ALA A 98 17.65 26.52 5.04
CA ALA A 98 18.99 26.95 4.63
C ALA A 98 19.18 26.92 3.09
N ALA A 99 18.52 25.99 2.40
CA ALA A 99 18.48 25.92 0.94
C ALA A 99 17.54 26.96 0.28
N GLY A 100 16.87 27.79 1.09
CA GLY A 100 16.02 28.89 0.64
C GLY A 100 14.59 28.49 0.26
N TYR A 101 14.09 27.36 0.75
CA TYR A 101 12.67 27.01 0.61
C TYR A 101 11.83 27.83 1.61
N GLU A 102 10.79 28.51 1.12
CA GLU A 102 9.92 29.38 1.92
C GLU A 102 8.73 28.65 2.52
N ALA A 103 8.36 27.50 1.95
CA ALA A 103 7.31 26.64 2.47
C ALA A 103 7.61 25.16 2.19
N VAL A 104 7.06 24.30 3.05
CA VAL A 104 7.18 22.86 2.98
C VAL A 104 5.80 22.23 3.03
N PHE A 105 5.48 21.34 2.08
CA PHE A 105 4.26 20.55 2.09
C PHE A 105 4.58 19.07 2.38
N MET A 106 3.97 18.52 3.44
CA MET A 106 4.18 17.14 3.86
C MET A 106 3.13 16.21 3.23
N ALA A 107 3.58 15.32 2.34
CA ALA A 107 2.77 14.37 1.59
C ALA A 107 3.31 12.93 1.68
N ILE A 108 3.88 12.56 2.84
CA ILE A 108 4.62 11.30 3.03
C ILE A 108 3.74 10.05 3.08
N GLY A 109 2.43 10.20 3.32
CA GLY A 109 1.50 9.07 3.42
C GLY A 109 1.75 8.16 4.64
N ALA A 110 1.22 6.93 4.58
CA ALA A 110 1.32 5.93 5.65
C ALA A 110 1.99 4.65 5.11
N TRP A 111 3.30 4.52 5.35
CA TRP A 111 4.12 3.41 4.84
C TRP A 111 4.16 2.19 5.77
N LYS A 112 3.88 2.37 7.05
CA LYS A 112 3.86 1.25 8.00
C LYS A 112 2.64 0.37 7.77
N TYR A 113 2.84 -0.94 7.71
CA TYR A 113 1.74 -1.90 7.75
C TYR A 113 1.21 -2.02 9.18
N SER A 114 -0.01 -2.54 9.32
CA SER A 114 -0.61 -2.82 10.62
C SER A 114 -0.21 -4.22 11.09
N SER A 115 0.28 -4.30 12.32
CA SER A 115 0.54 -5.55 13.05
C SER A 115 -0.74 -6.38 13.22
N ALA A 116 -0.63 -7.70 13.10
CA ALA A 116 -1.71 -8.62 13.43
C ALA A 116 -1.80 -8.85 14.95
N ARG A 117 -0.81 -8.35 15.70
CA ARG A 117 -0.64 -8.46 17.16
C ARG A 117 -0.52 -9.90 17.61
N LEU A 118 0.16 -10.70 16.80
CA LEU A 118 0.47 -12.09 17.08
C LEU A 118 1.88 -12.17 17.66
N ASP A 119 2.07 -13.10 18.57
CA ASP A 119 3.41 -13.43 19.05
C ASP A 119 4.28 -13.94 17.88
N LYS A 120 5.57 -13.59 17.89
CA LYS A 120 6.57 -13.94 16.86
C LYS A 120 6.30 -13.45 15.43
N GLU A 121 5.38 -12.49 15.21
CA GLU A 121 5.01 -12.04 13.85
C GLU A 121 6.16 -11.43 13.03
N GLU A 122 7.22 -10.94 13.68
CA GLU A 122 8.42 -10.38 13.03
C GLU A 122 9.60 -11.37 12.99
N GLU A 123 9.49 -12.52 13.67
CA GLU A 123 10.59 -13.48 13.85
C GLU A 123 10.49 -14.68 12.90
N VAL A 124 9.28 -15.09 12.53
CA VAL A 124 9.02 -16.31 11.77
C VAL A 124 9.16 -16.07 10.28
N ALA A 125 10.03 -16.85 9.63
CA ALA A 125 10.17 -16.85 8.18
C ALA A 125 8.87 -17.31 7.51
N GLY A 126 8.43 -16.56 6.49
CA GLY A 126 7.14 -16.78 5.82
C GLY A 126 6.00 -15.89 6.32
N VAL A 127 6.24 -15.07 7.35
CA VAL A 127 5.33 -14.00 7.78
C VAL A 127 5.89 -12.66 7.31
N GLU A 128 5.07 -11.86 6.61
CA GLU A 128 5.48 -10.55 6.12
C GLU A 128 4.31 -9.56 6.10
N GLY A 129 4.62 -8.27 6.31
CA GLY A 129 3.67 -7.18 6.15
C GLY A 129 3.23 -6.99 4.69
N ALA A 130 1.93 -6.84 4.47
CA ALA A 130 1.32 -6.68 3.14
C ALA A 130 1.93 -5.53 2.31
N THR A 131 2.26 -4.39 2.94
CA THR A 131 2.88 -3.26 2.24
C THR A 131 4.27 -3.63 1.71
N VAL A 132 5.07 -4.39 2.48
CA VAL A 132 6.42 -4.82 2.07
C VAL A 132 6.33 -5.79 0.90
N PHE A 133 5.40 -6.75 0.98
CA PHE A 133 5.11 -7.70 -0.09
C PHE A 133 4.75 -6.99 -1.40
N LEU A 134 3.79 -6.06 -1.36
CA LEU A 134 3.35 -5.34 -2.56
C LEU A 134 4.42 -4.37 -3.07
N GLU A 135 5.15 -3.68 -2.19
CA GLU A 135 6.25 -2.79 -2.58
C GLU A 135 7.33 -3.54 -3.37
N ARG A 136 7.73 -4.72 -2.87
CA ARG A 136 8.68 -5.61 -3.53
C ARG A 136 8.20 -6.02 -4.93
N GLN A 137 6.91 -6.36 -5.06
CA GLN A 137 6.28 -6.63 -6.35
C GLN A 137 6.25 -5.40 -7.26
N GLY A 138 5.93 -4.23 -6.72
CA GLY A 138 5.92 -2.94 -7.42
C GLY A 138 7.29 -2.58 -8.00
N LEU A 139 8.36 -2.91 -7.28
CA LEU A 139 9.74 -2.72 -7.72
C LEU A 139 10.23 -3.76 -8.72
N GLY A 140 9.48 -4.84 -8.96
CA GLY A 140 9.92 -5.94 -9.82
C GLY A 140 11.08 -6.73 -9.22
N VAL A 141 11.24 -6.70 -7.90
CA VAL A 141 12.21 -7.51 -7.16
C VAL A 141 11.64 -8.91 -7.00
N PRO A 142 12.45 -9.98 -7.03
CA PRO A 142 11.96 -11.34 -6.79
C PRO A 142 11.14 -11.43 -5.49
N ASN A 143 9.91 -11.93 -5.63
CA ASN A 143 8.95 -12.02 -4.56
C ASN A 143 8.40 -13.46 -4.49
N PRO A 144 9.22 -14.43 -4.03
CA PRO A 144 8.80 -15.82 -4.01
C PRO A 144 7.67 -16.03 -2.99
N VAL A 145 6.69 -16.84 -3.37
CA VAL A 145 5.60 -17.29 -2.50
C VAL A 145 5.64 -18.81 -2.39
N GLY A 146 5.16 -19.34 -1.26
CA GLY A 146 4.98 -20.79 -1.10
C GLY A 146 3.76 -21.31 -1.89
N ASN A 147 3.58 -22.64 -1.90
CA ASN A 147 2.44 -23.27 -2.56
C ASN A 147 1.10 -22.84 -1.96
N LYS A 148 1.10 -22.48 -0.66
CA LYS A 148 -0.09 -21.99 0.03
C LYS A 148 0.20 -20.66 0.70
N VAL A 149 -0.71 -19.71 0.55
CA VAL A 149 -0.57 -18.35 1.11
C VAL A 149 -1.83 -17.97 1.88
N GLY A 150 -1.66 -17.44 3.09
CA GLY A 150 -2.74 -16.84 3.87
C GLY A 150 -2.56 -15.33 3.99
N VAL A 151 -3.60 -14.55 3.68
CA VAL A 151 -3.60 -13.10 3.81
C VAL A 151 -4.63 -12.68 4.85
N ILE A 152 -4.19 -11.97 5.88
CA ILE A 152 -5.05 -11.47 6.96
C ILE A 152 -5.57 -10.08 6.58
N GLY A 153 -6.88 -9.94 6.41
CA GLY A 153 -7.53 -8.66 6.11
C GLY A 153 -8.71 -8.80 5.16
N GLY A 154 -9.36 -7.67 4.86
CA GLY A 154 -10.50 -7.64 3.93
C GLY A 154 -10.64 -6.33 3.15
N GLY A 155 -9.60 -5.48 3.17
CA GLY A 155 -9.55 -4.24 2.38
C GLY A 155 -8.84 -4.44 1.04
N ASN A 156 -8.73 -3.37 0.26
CA ASN A 156 -8.11 -3.41 -1.07
C ASN A 156 -6.68 -3.97 -1.05
N THR A 157 -5.87 -3.63 -0.03
CA THR A 157 -4.53 -4.21 0.14
C THR A 157 -4.57 -5.74 0.28
N ALA A 158 -5.56 -6.28 1.01
CA ALA A 158 -5.70 -7.72 1.15
C ALA A 158 -6.08 -8.36 -0.19
N MET A 159 -6.99 -7.75 -0.97
CA MET A 159 -7.35 -8.20 -2.32
C MET A 159 -6.14 -8.21 -3.25
N ASP A 160 -5.35 -7.13 -3.23
CA ASP A 160 -4.13 -7.02 -4.03
C ASP A 160 -3.11 -8.10 -3.64
N CYS A 161 -2.94 -8.40 -2.34
CA CYS A 161 -2.06 -9.46 -1.87
C CYS A 161 -2.51 -10.85 -2.33
N VAL A 162 -3.79 -11.22 -2.16
CA VAL A 162 -4.27 -12.57 -2.53
C VAL A 162 -4.17 -12.81 -4.03
N ARG A 163 -4.59 -11.84 -4.84
CA ARG A 163 -4.58 -11.90 -6.30
C ARG A 163 -3.15 -11.87 -6.86
N THR A 164 -2.25 -11.12 -6.22
CA THR A 164 -0.82 -11.12 -6.57
C THR A 164 -0.16 -12.46 -6.22
N SER A 165 -0.50 -13.06 -5.09
CA SER A 165 0.05 -14.37 -4.68
C SER A 165 -0.28 -15.48 -5.67
N LEU A 166 -1.52 -15.51 -6.20
CA LEU A 166 -1.89 -16.44 -7.27
C LEU A 166 -1.04 -16.26 -8.53
N ARG A 167 -0.84 -15.02 -8.97
CA ARG A 167 -0.02 -14.70 -10.15
C ARG A 167 1.46 -15.06 -9.96
N LEU A 168 1.94 -15.08 -8.72
CA LEU A 168 3.28 -15.52 -8.37
C LEU A 168 3.42 -17.04 -8.26
N GLY A 169 2.33 -17.80 -8.49
CA GLY A 169 2.36 -19.26 -8.61
C GLY A 169 1.92 -20.01 -7.35
N ALA A 170 1.31 -19.35 -6.36
CA ALA A 170 0.68 -20.07 -5.26
C ALA A 170 -0.46 -20.96 -5.78
N GLU A 171 -0.47 -22.23 -5.37
CA GLU A 171 -1.50 -23.21 -5.73
C GLU A 171 -2.81 -22.92 -4.98
N LYS A 172 -2.71 -22.41 -3.76
CA LYS A 172 -3.86 -22.13 -2.90
C LYS A 172 -3.67 -20.84 -2.11
N VAL A 173 -4.66 -19.96 -2.19
CA VAL A 173 -4.61 -18.66 -1.49
C VAL A 173 -5.85 -18.48 -0.65
N TYR A 174 -5.64 -18.12 0.62
CA TYR A 174 -6.70 -17.89 1.59
C TYR A 174 -6.77 -16.42 1.97
N LEU A 175 -7.98 -15.87 2.00
CA LEU A 175 -8.27 -14.60 2.63
C LEU A 175 -8.87 -14.85 4.02
N ILE A 176 -8.17 -14.45 5.07
CA ILE A 176 -8.63 -14.59 6.46
C ILE A 176 -9.21 -13.25 6.91
N TYR A 177 -10.53 -13.23 7.15
CA TYR A 177 -11.22 -12.01 7.55
C TYR A 177 -12.13 -12.21 8.76
N ARG A 178 -11.97 -11.36 9.76
CA ARG A 178 -12.65 -11.47 11.06
C ARG A 178 -14.15 -11.15 11.02
N ARG A 179 -14.70 -10.66 9.91
CA ARG A 179 -16.13 -10.37 9.74
C ARG A 179 -16.70 -11.11 8.54
N SER A 180 -17.97 -10.86 8.21
CA SER A 180 -18.57 -11.38 6.98
C SER A 180 -18.16 -10.51 5.78
N GLU A 181 -18.44 -11.02 4.58
CA GLU A 181 -18.17 -10.31 3.32
C GLU A 181 -18.86 -8.94 3.26
N LYS A 182 -20.06 -8.81 3.85
CA LYS A 182 -20.82 -7.55 3.87
C LYS A 182 -20.08 -6.41 4.58
N GLU A 183 -19.19 -6.72 5.51
CA GLU A 183 -18.41 -5.72 6.24
C GLU A 183 -17.02 -5.46 5.63
N MET A 184 -16.67 -6.15 4.53
CA MET A 184 -15.40 -5.95 3.85
C MET A 184 -15.29 -4.53 3.29
N PRO A 185 -14.21 -3.79 3.60
CA PRO A 185 -14.02 -2.43 3.08
C PRO A 185 -13.41 -2.40 1.67
N ALA A 186 -13.06 -3.55 1.09
CA ALA A 186 -12.57 -3.60 -0.29
C ALA A 186 -13.68 -3.20 -1.28
N ASN A 187 -13.26 -2.75 -2.46
CA ASN A 187 -14.22 -2.45 -3.53
C ASN A 187 -14.93 -3.75 -3.95
N PRO A 188 -16.26 -3.74 -4.19
CA PRO A 188 -17.02 -4.93 -4.56
C PRO A 188 -16.44 -5.67 -5.77
N GLU A 189 -15.98 -4.94 -6.78
CA GLU A 189 -15.37 -5.49 -8.00
C GLU A 189 -14.08 -6.28 -7.70
N GLU A 190 -13.32 -5.87 -6.67
CA GLU A 190 -12.09 -6.57 -6.27
C GLU A 190 -12.41 -7.85 -5.48
N ILE A 191 -13.52 -7.85 -4.73
CA ILE A 191 -14.02 -9.03 -4.02
C ILE A 191 -14.54 -10.05 -5.02
N GLU A 192 -15.35 -9.62 -5.98
CA GLU A 192 -15.87 -10.47 -7.06
C GLU A 192 -14.73 -11.08 -7.88
N ALA A 193 -13.78 -10.27 -8.33
CA ALA A 193 -12.62 -10.76 -9.07
C ALA A 193 -11.76 -11.74 -8.25
N ALA A 194 -11.69 -11.58 -6.92
CA ALA A 194 -10.98 -12.52 -6.07
C ALA A 194 -11.69 -13.89 -5.98
N HIS A 195 -13.02 -13.90 -5.90
CA HIS A 195 -13.83 -15.13 -5.98
C HIS A 195 -13.67 -15.82 -7.34
N ASP A 196 -13.73 -15.05 -8.44
CA ASP A 196 -13.57 -15.58 -9.80
C ASP A 196 -12.18 -16.20 -10.03
N GLU A 197 -11.15 -15.68 -9.36
CA GLU A 197 -9.78 -16.22 -9.38
C GLU A 197 -9.60 -17.44 -8.46
N GLY A 198 -10.64 -17.87 -7.73
CA GLY A 198 -10.64 -19.07 -6.89
C GLY A 198 -9.99 -18.90 -5.51
N ILE A 199 -9.91 -17.66 -5.02
CA ILE A 199 -9.39 -17.39 -3.66
C ILE A 199 -10.36 -17.95 -2.62
N GLU A 200 -9.84 -18.63 -1.60
CA GLU A 200 -10.66 -19.20 -0.54
C GLU A 200 -10.88 -18.19 0.61
N PHE A 201 -12.12 -17.77 0.78
CA PHE A 201 -12.49 -16.80 1.81
C PHE A 201 -12.79 -17.51 3.14
N VAL A 202 -11.86 -17.38 4.08
CA VAL A 202 -12.01 -17.83 5.48
C VAL A 202 -12.59 -16.66 6.28
N LEU A 203 -13.88 -16.43 6.09
CA LEU A 203 -14.65 -15.37 6.76
C LEU A 203 -14.94 -15.73 8.22
N LEU A 204 -15.37 -14.73 8.99
CA LEU A 204 -15.68 -14.87 10.41
C LEU A 204 -14.55 -15.58 11.16
N SER A 205 -13.31 -15.20 10.85
CA SER A 205 -12.11 -15.86 11.35
C SER A 205 -11.03 -14.83 11.61
N ALA A 206 -10.48 -14.80 12.82
CA ALA A 206 -9.38 -13.91 13.17
C ALA A 206 -8.14 -14.74 13.54
N PRO A 207 -6.93 -14.31 13.13
CA PRO A 207 -5.72 -15.02 13.51
C PRO A 207 -5.56 -15.04 15.03
N HIS A 208 -5.09 -16.17 15.55
CA HIS A 208 -4.90 -16.39 16.98
C HIS A 208 -3.44 -16.66 17.32
N ARG A 209 -2.78 -17.52 16.54
CA ARG A 209 -1.39 -17.91 16.79
C ARG A 209 -0.67 -18.33 15.53
N ILE A 210 0.58 -17.91 15.41
CA ILE A 210 1.52 -18.38 14.39
C ILE A 210 2.09 -19.71 14.86
N VAL A 211 2.03 -20.74 14.01
CA VAL A 211 2.62 -22.05 14.27
C VAL A 211 3.82 -22.21 13.34
N GLU A 212 4.96 -22.56 13.92
CA GLU A 212 6.25 -22.62 13.24
C GLU A 212 7.05 -23.85 13.66
N GLU A 213 7.94 -24.28 12.77
CA GLU A 213 8.94 -25.32 13.00
C GLU A 213 10.30 -24.81 12.50
N ASP A 214 11.31 -24.86 13.36
CA ASP A 214 12.67 -24.35 13.08
C ASP A 214 12.70 -22.91 12.53
N GLY A 215 11.82 -22.04 13.03
CA GLY A 215 11.70 -20.63 12.63
C GLY A 215 10.91 -20.41 11.34
N ASN A 216 10.32 -21.45 10.74
CA ASN A 216 9.57 -21.36 9.49
C ASN A 216 8.07 -21.54 9.73
N LEU A 217 7.25 -20.69 9.11
CA LEU A 217 5.79 -20.78 9.17
C LEU A 217 5.32 -22.12 8.62
N THR A 218 4.59 -22.88 9.44
CA THR A 218 3.94 -24.13 9.03
C THR A 218 2.44 -23.96 8.93
N ASN A 219 1.81 -23.31 9.91
CA ASN A 219 0.36 -23.12 9.96
C ASN A 219 -0.03 -21.79 10.61
N LEU A 220 -1.27 -21.37 10.37
CA LEU A 220 -1.91 -20.28 11.11
C LEU A 220 -3.07 -20.86 11.91
N GLU A 221 -3.04 -20.73 13.23
CA GLU A 221 -4.20 -20.98 14.07
C GLU A 221 -5.10 -19.75 14.08
N TYR A 222 -6.39 -19.95 13.89
CA TYR A 222 -7.39 -18.90 13.94
C TYR A 222 -8.56 -19.28 14.84
N LEU A 223 -9.26 -18.27 15.34
CA LEU A 223 -10.51 -18.40 16.08
C LEU A 223 -11.68 -18.05 15.17
N LYS A 224 -12.80 -18.76 15.31
CA LYS A 224 -14.07 -18.34 14.72
C LYS A 224 -14.59 -17.10 15.41
N MET A 225 -15.26 -16.25 14.64
CA MET A 225 -15.83 -14.99 15.08
C MET A 225 -17.34 -15.02 14.88
N GLU A 226 -18.07 -14.40 15.80
CA GLU A 226 -19.46 -14.03 15.61
C GLU A 226 -19.58 -12.51 15.46
N LEU A 227 -20.61 -12.07 14.75
CA LEU A 227 -20.88 -10.65 14.63
C LEU A 227 -21.71 -10.18 15.83
N GLY A 228 -21.15 -9.29 16.64
CA GLY A 228 -21.84 -8.56 17.69
C GLY A 228 -22.49 -7.29 17.17
N GLU A 229 -22.66 -6.32 18.08
CA GLU A 229 -23.20 -5.00 17.77
C GLU A 229 -22.28 -4.18 16.85
N PRO A 230 -22.82 -3.24 16.05
CA PRO A 230 -22.03 -2.30 15.25
C PRO A 230 -20.99 -1.51 16.05
N ASP A 231 -19.84 -1.24 15.42
CA ASP A 231 -18.85 -0.26 15.87
C ASP A 231 -19.20 1.17 15.41
N GLU A 232 -18.36 2.15 15.75
CA GLU A 232 -18.56 3.56 15.41
C GLU A 232 -18.60 3.82 13.89
N SER A 233 -18.06 2.91 13.08
CA SER A 233 -18.16 2.96 11.61
C SER A 233 -19.44 2.32 11.06
N GLY A 234 -20.32 1.81 11.94
CA GLY A 234 -21.54 1.08 11.59
C GLY A 234 -21.31 -0.40 11.25
N ARG A 235 -20.06 -0.90 11.30
CA ARG A 235 -19.74 -2.30 10.98
C ARG A 235 -19.83 -3.16 12.22
N ARG A 236 -20.45 -4.35 12.11
CA ARG A 236 -20.59 -5.27 13.25
C ARG A 236 -19.23 -5.67 13.83
N ARG A 237 -19.10 -5.63 15.16
CA ARG A 237 -17.87 -6.01 15.86
C ARG A 237 -17.67 -7.53 15.80
N PRO A 238 -16.46 -8.01 15.49
CA PRO A 238 -16.15 -9.43 15.62
C PRO A 238 -15.95 -9.79 17.09
N VAL A 239 -16.60 -10.86 17.54
CA VAL A 239 -16.47 -11.42 18.90
C VAL A 239 -15.92 -12.84 18.77
N PRO A 240 -14.81 -13.19 19.44
CA PRO A 240 -14.25 -14.53 19.35
C PRO A 240 -15.19 -15.56 19.96
N VAL A 241 -15.32 -16.70 19.29
CA VAL A 241 -15.98 -17.90 19.84
C VAL A 241 -14.91 -18.71 20.58
N GLU A 242 -15.01 -18.78 21.91
CA GLU A 242 -14.06 -19.54 22.73
C GLU A 242 -14.08 -21.04 22.38
N GLY A 243 -12.91 -21.70 22.38
CA GLY A 243 -12.80 -23.12 22.07
C GLY A 243 -12.94 -23.47 20.58
N SER A 244 -12.86 -22.48 19.69
CA SER A 244 -13.00 -22.66 18.24
C SER A 244 -11.67 -22.68 17.48
N GLU A 245 -10.56 -22.88 18.21
CA GLU A 245 -9.21 -22.88 17.66
C GLU A 245 -9.11 -23.87 16.50
N THR A 246 -8.77 -23.36 15.32
CA THR A 246 -8.68 -24.15 14.10
C THR A 246 -7.38 -23.86 13.37
N LEU A 247 -6.66 -24.90 12.95
CA LEU A 247 -5.44 -24.77 12.16
C LEU A 247 -5.76 -24.62 10.66
N LEU A 248 -5.28 -23.55 10.06
CA LEU A 248 -5.21 -23.37 8.61
C LEU A 248 -3.88 -23.93 8.10
N ARG A 249 -3.96 -24.89 7.18
CA ARG A 249 -2.80 -25.63 6.63
C ARG A 249 -2.56 -25.40 5.16
#